data_AF-A0A954JWW5-F1
#
_entry.id   AF-A0A954JWW5-F1
#
_cell.length_a   1.000
_cell.length_b   1.000
_cell.length_c   1.000
_cell.angle_alpha   90.00
_cell.angle_beta   90.00
_cell.angle_gamma   90.00
#
_symmetry.space_group_name_H-M   'P 1'
#
loop_
_entity.id
_entity.type
_entity.pdbx_description
1 polymer ?
#
loop_
_entity_poly.entity_id
_entity_poly.type
_entity_poly.pdbx_seq_one_letter_code
_entity_poly.pdbx_strand_id
1 'polypeptide(L)'
;ALSLFLSSDFGTYHQFLISPQWGVDASRADLNALKHIPVPLGNLNKDELHAWHQLHERLRASISDDQFDFRNNPTAERTSILLQELNARVYKLLGLRQAEQWLIEDFVAFHMQLSKGKFTKEVSRKPIIDEQMVYLKALRDCLDGFLAKSESTRHRLELLADRDSAVLSVSLAESRGCIDPVIMTADDQSSRDLKTIRDRLTSRHSQWVYFNRKLKFYDRRKGTLYQFKPLERLHWTRRQAVLDADDIIAETLVEAANP
;
A
#
# COMPACT_ATOMS: atom_id res chain seq x y z
N ALA A 1 -18.86 19.46 7.08
CA ALA A 1 -18.83 18.05 6.61
C ALA A 1 -18.30 17.94 5.17
N LEU A 2 -18.96 18.53 4.17
CA LEU A 2 -18.52 18.42 2.77
C LEU A 2 -17.08 18.91 2.51
N SER A 3 -16.70 20.07 3.03
CA SER A 3 -15.33 20.58 2.89
C SER A 3 -14.28 19.60 3.42
N LEU A 4 -14.50 19.05 4.62
CA LEU A 4 -13.64 18.02 5.22
C LEU A 4 -13.58 16.74 4.38
N PHE A 5 -14.71 16.28 3.86
CA PHE A 5 -14.77 15.10 3.00
C PHE A 5 -13.94 15.30 1.73
N LEU A 6 -14.06 16.46 1.09
CA LEU A 6 -13.31 16.78 -0.13
C LEU A 6 -11.81 16.98 0.12
N SER A 7 -11.42 17.41 1.32
CA SER A 7 -10.00 17.58 1.70
C SER A 7 -9.34 16.29 2.22
N SER A 8 -10.06 15.17 2.26
CA SER A 8 -9.55 13.89 2.72
C SER A 8 -8.65 13.21 1.69
N ASP A 9 -7.91 12.17 2.13
CA ASP A 9 -7.10 11.32 1.26
C ASP A 9 -7.98 10.62 0.22
N PHE A 10 -9.19 10.19 0.58
CA PHE A 10 -10.14 9.62 -0.36
C PHE A 10 -10.56 10.63 -1.44
N GLY A 11 -10.86 11.88 -1.05
CA GLY A 11 -11.18 12.95 -1.99
C GLY A 11 -10.05 13.18 -3.00
N THR A 12 -8.81 13.24 -2.49
CA THR A 12 -7.60 13.38 -3.29
C THR A 12 -7.40 12.18 -4.23
N TYR A 13 -7.50 10.97 -3.70
CA TYR A 13 -7.35 9.71 -4.44
C TYR A 13 -8.37 9.58 -5.57
N HIS A 14 -9.65 9.82 -5.27
CA HIS A 14 -10.72 9.78 -6.26
C HIS A 14 -10.48 10.80 -7.38
N GLN A 15 -10.17 12.05 -7.02
CA GLN A 15 -9.93 13.08 -8.01
C GLN A 15 -8.70 12.76 -8.88
N PHE A 16 -7.64 12.21 -8.31
CA PHE A 16 -6.48 11.80 -9.09
C PHE A 16 -6.84 10.74 -10.14
N LEU A 17 -7.65 9.75 -9.79
CA LEU A 17 -7.99 8.65 -10.69
C LEU A 17 -9.02 9.01 -11.77
N ILE A 18 -9.91 9.96 -11.47
CA ILE A 18 -11.02 10.32 -12.36
C ILE A 18 -10.71 11.57 -13.18
N SER A 19 -9.87 12.49 -12.68
CA SER A 19 -9.51 13.71 -13.43
C SER A 19 -8.41 13.40 -14.46
N PRO A 20 -8.69 13.52 -15.77
CA PRO A 20 -7.71 13.21 -16.81
C PRO A 20 -6.46 14.11 -16.77
N GLN A 21 -6.58 15.29 -16.17
CA GLN A 21 -5.54 16.32 -16.17
C GLN A 21 -4.64 16.26 -14.92
N TRP A 22 -5.12 15.63 -13.84
CA TRP A 22 -4.41 15.60 -12.57
C TRP A 22 -3.24 14.61 -12.65
N GLY A 23 -2.01 15.12 -12.50
CA GLY A 23 -0.79 14.32 -12.51
C GLY A 23 -0.04 14.28 -13.86
N VAL A 24 -0.66 14.82 -14.92
CA VAL A 24 -0.03 15.01 -16.25
C VAL A 24 0.38 16.48 -16.43
N ASP A 25 -0.59 17.39 -16.60
CA ASP A 25 -0.32 18.81 -16.90
C ASP A 25 -0.54 19.74 -15.70
N ALA A 26 -1.66 19.61 -14.97
CA ALA A 26 -2.05 20.55 -13.91
C ALA A 26 -2.54 19.84 -12.63
N SER A 27 -2.22 20.38 -11.46
CA SER A 27 -2.82 19.94 -10.18
C SER A 27 -4.15 20.66 -9.95
N ARG A 28 -5.10 20.49 -10.88
CA ARG A 28 -6.44 21.09 -10.80
C ARG A 28 -7.49 20.00 -10.64
N ALA A 29 -8.29 20.10 -9.59
CA ALA A 29 -9.49 19.31 -9.44
C ALA A 29 -10.49 19.69 -10.56
N ASP A 30 -11.05 18.69 -11.23
CA ASP A 30 -12.06 18.89 -12.28
C ASP A 30 -13.45 18.76 -11.65
N LEU A 31 -14.31 19.76 -11.88
CA LEU A 31 -15.68 19.74 -11.39
C LEU A 31 -16.47 18.55 -11.95
N ASN A 32 -16.21 18.14 -13.19
CA ASN A 32 -16.89 16.97 -13.76
C ASN A 32 -16.46 15.69 -13.03
N ALA A 33 -15.17 15.51 -12.78
CA ALA A 33 -14.68 14.41 -11.92
C ALA A 33 -15.29 14.48 -10.52
N LEU A 34 -15.42 15.67 -9.92
CA LEU A 34 -16.00 15.86 -8.60
C LEU A 34 -17.48 15.44 -8.52
N LYS A 35 -18.26 15.62 -9.59
CA LYS A 35 -19.67 15.20 -9.62
C LYS A 35 -19.86 13.69 -9.50
N HIS A 36 -18.83 12.91 -9.81
CA HIS A 36 -18.88 11.45 -9.73
C HIS A 36 -18.45 10.90 -8.36
N ILE A 37 -17.98 11.76 -7.44
CA ILE A 37 -17.55 11.29 -6.13
C ILE A 37 -18.75 10.78 -5.32
N PRO A 38 -18.67 9.58 -4.72
CA PRO A 38 -19.73 9.12 -3.83
C PRO A 38 -19.70 9.97 -2.55
N VAL A 39 -20.77 10.71 -2.28
CA VAL A 39 -20.90 11.56 -1.10
C VAL A 39 -21.95 10.99 -0.14
N PRO A 40 -21.59 10.05 0.75
CA PRO A 40 -22.50 9.44 1.72
C PRO A 40 -22.87 10.34 2.91
N LEU A 41 -22.66 11.66 2.81
CA LEU A 41 -22.89 12.61 3.93
C LEU A 41 -24.36 12.69 4.36
N GLY A 42 -25.29 12.28 3.50
CA GLY A 42 -26.72 12.19 3.84
C GLY A 42 -27.04 11.14 4.91
N ASN A 43 -26.12 10.21 5.17
CA ASN A 43 -26.29 9.17 6.18
C ASN A 43 -25.91 9.61 7.60
N LEU A 44 -25.33 10.81 7.75
CA LEU A 44 -24.87 11.32 9.04
C LEU A 44 -26.04 11.82 9.88
N ASN A 45 -26.08 11.41 11.15
CA ASN A 45 -27.03 11.96 12.11
C ASN A 45 -26.56 13.34 12.63
N LYS A 46 -27.38 14.00 13.44
CA LYS A 46 -27.08 15.34 13.98
C LYS A 46 -25.83 15.37 14.85
N ASP A 47 -25.62 14.35 15.67
CA ASP A 47 -24.46 14.27 16.58
C ASP A 47 -23.17 14.05 15.81
N GLU A 48 -23.22 13.20 14.77
CA GLU A 48 -22.10 13.01 13.85
C GLU A 48 -21.79 14.29 13.10
N LEU A 49 -22.78 14.98 12.53
CA LEU A 49 -22.58 16.27 11.88
C LEU A 49 -21.94 17.31 12.81
N HIS A 50 -22.35 17.33 14.08
CA HIS A 50 -21.73 18.18 15.09
C HIS A 50 -20.25 17.82 15.33
N ALA A 51 -19.93 16.53 15.45
CA ALA A 51 -18.55 16.07 15.59
C ALA A 51 -17.68 16.43 14.37
N TRP A 52 -18.24 16.34 13.15
CA TRP A 52 -17.56 16.80 11.93
C TRP A 52 -17.33 18.32 11.93
N HIS A 53 -18.27 19.11 12.45
CA HIS A 53 -18.07 20.56 12.60
C HIS A 53 -16.97 20.88 13.61
N GLN A 54 -16.95 20.21 14.77
CA GLN A 54 -15.88 20.37 15.76
C GLN A 54 -14.49 20.02 15.18
N LEU A 55 -14.39 18.95 14.39
CA LEU A 55 -13.14 18.58 13.73
C LEU A 55 -12.68 19.67 12.74
N HIS A 56 -13.61 20.28 12.01
CA HIS A 56 -13.29 21.38 11.10
C HIS A 56 -12.70 22.59 11.83
N GLU A 57 -13.30 23.00 12.95
CA GLU A 57 -12.76 24.11 13.75
C GLU A 57 -11.39 23.78 14.34
N ARG A 58 -11.17 22.54 14.81
CA ARG A 58 -9.86 22.08 15.31
C ARG A 58 -8.79 22.13 14.23
N LEU A 59 -9.09 21.67 13.01
CA LEU A 59 -8.18 21.72 11.87
C LEU A 59 -7.89 23.17 11.44
N ARG A 60 -8.92 24.02 11.39
CA ARG A 60 -8.75 25.43 11.05
C ARG A 60 -7.83 26.14 12.06
N ALA A 61 -8.02 25.88 13.34
CA ALA A 61 -7.17 26.43 14.40
C ALA A 61 -5.73 25.95 14.26
N SER A 62 -5.50 24.65 14.05
CA SER A 62 -4.13 24.11 13.92
C SER A 62 -3.39 24.68 12.71
N ILE A 63 -4.06 24.87 11.57
CA ILE A 63 -3.47 25.45 10.35
C ILE A 63 -3.16 26.94 10.53
N SER A 64 -3.97 27.66 11.32
CA SER A 64 -3.76 29.09 11.58
C SER A 64 -2.56 29.32 12.51
N ASP A 65 -2.33 28.41 13.46
CA ASP A 65 -1.16 28.41 14.36
C ASP A 65 0.14 28.05 13.60
N ASP A 66 0.07 27.19 12.58
CA ASP A 66 1.23 26.75 11.78
C ASP A 66 1.91 27.86 10.95
N GLN A 67 1.22 28.97 10.66
CA GLN A 67 1.81 30.08 9.87
C GLN A 67 2.85 30.91 10.63
N PHE A 68 2.96 30.74 11.96
CA PHE A 68 3.78 31.61 12.80
C PHE A 68 5.06 30.98 13.39
N ASP A 69 5.27 29.66 13.31
CA ASP A 69 6.41 29.02 13.99
C ASP A 69 7.12 27.94 13.15
N PHE A 70 8.20 28.36 12.46
CA PHE A 70 8.93 27.55 11.48
C PHE A 70 10.12 26.75 12.06
N ARG A 71 10.35 26.75 13.37
CA ARG A 71 11.66 26.31 13.91
C ARG A 71 11.67 25.11 14.87
N ASN A 72 10.55 24.62 15.37
CA ASN A 72 10.39 23.31 16.05
C ASN A 72 8.90 23.09 16.28
N ASN A 73 8.21 22.28 15.48
CA ASN A 73 6.77 22.47 15.30
C ASN A 73 5.89 21.31 15.84
N PRO A 74 5.55 21.28 17.14
CA PRO A 74 4.53 20.37 17.70
C PRO A 74 3.14 20.57 17.06
N THR A 75 2.92 21.71 16.40
CA THR A 75 1.70 22.01 15.63
C THR A 75 1.57 21.12 14.39
N ALA A 76 2.68 20.75 13.73
CA ALA A 76 2.67 19.85 12.59
C ALA A 76 2.24 18.42 12.97
N GLU A 77 2.68 17.91 14.12
CA GLU A 77 2.24 16.63 14.67
C GLU A 77 0.74 16.65 15.01
N ARG A 78 0.27 17.74 15.64
CA ARG A 78 -1.14 17.92 15.95
C ARG A 78 -2.01 17.95 14.69
N THR A 79 -1.61 18.70 13.67
CA THR A 79 -2.31 18.74 12.38
C THR A 79 -2.33 17.35 11.73
N SER A 80 -1.23 16.60 11.78
CA SER A 80 -1.15 15.22 11.28
C SER A 80 -2.15 14.28 11.97
N ILE A 81 -2.25 14.34 13.31
CA ILE A 81 -3.22 13.54 14.08
C ILE A 81 -4.66 13.89 13.68
N LEU A 82 -4.98 15.18 13.50
CA LEU A 82 -6.30 15.61 13.07
C LEU A 82 -6.63 15.16 11.64
N LEU A 83 -5.65 15.13 10.73
CA LEU A 83 -5.82 14.58 9.38
C LEU A 83 -6.04 13.07 9.40
N GLN A 84 -5.34 12.33 10.27
CA GLN A 84 -5.60 10.91 10.49
C GLN A 84 -7.02 10.67 11.03
N GLU A 85 -7.48 11.48 11.99
CA GLU A 85 -8.85 11.43 12.50
C GLU A 85 -9.89 11.70 11.39
N LEU A 86 -9.62 12.69 10.53
CA LEU A 86 -10.45 12.99 9.36
C LEU A 86 -10.54 11.79 8.42
N ASN A 87 -9.41 11.23 8.01
CA ASN A 87 -9.37 10.11 7.08
C ASN A 87 -10.07 8.87 7.66
N ALA A 88 -9.86 8.56 8.94
CA ALA A 88 -10.55 7.47 9.62
C ALA A 88 -12.08 7.63 9.61
N ARG A 89 -12.59 8.85 9.86
CA ARG A 89 -14.03 9.15 9.78
C ARG A 89 -14.58 8.97 8.36
N VAL A 90 -13.83 9.42 7.35
CA VAL A 90 -14.20 9.28 5.94
C VAL A 90 -14.24 7.80 5.53
N TYR A 91 -13.22 7.02 5.87
CA TYR A 91 -13.16 5.59 5.56
C TYR A 91 -14.28 4.81 6.23
N LYS A 92 -14.58 5.11 7.49
CA LYS A 92 -15.72 4.52 8.20
C LYS A 92 -17.05 4.86 7.52
N LEU A 93 -17.23 6.12 7.12
CA LEU A 93 -18.45 6.57 6.46
C LEU A 93 -18.66 5.91 5.09
N LEU A 94 -17.57 5.65 4.36
CA LEU A 94 -17.59 4.96 3.08
C LEU A 94 -17.67 3.43 3.21
N GLY A 95 -17.54 2.89 4.43
CA GLY A 95 -17.53 1.44 4.68
C GLY A 95 -16.29 0.74 4.13
N LEU A 96 -15.16 1.43 4.01
CA LEU A 96 -13.95 0.88 3.41
C LEU A 96 -13.27 -0.14 4.32
N ARG A 97 -12.95 -1.29 3.75
CA ARG A 97 -12.15 -2.35 4.37
C ARG A 97 -10.70 -1.92 4.50
N GLN A 98 -9.96 -2.57 5.40
CA GLN A 98 -8.56 -2.22 5.67
C GLN A 98 -7.66 -2.23 4.42
N ALA A 99 -7.85 -3.22 3.53
CA ALA A 99 -7.11 -3.29 2.27
C ALA A 99 -7.40 -2.09 1.35
N GLU A 100 -8.66 -1.63 1.28
CA GLU A 100 -9.05 -0.47 0.48
C GLU A 100 -8.46 0.82 1.07
N GLN A 101 -8.39 0.93 2.40
CA GLN A 101 -7.72 2.05 3.08
C GLN A 101 -6.22 2.08 2.73
N TRP A 102 -5.53 0.94 2.76
CA TRP A 102 -4.11 0.87 2.38
C TRP A 102 -3.86 1.29 0.93
N LEU A 103 -4.77 0.93 0.01
CA LEU A 103 -4.68 1.37 -1.38
C LEU A 103 -4.73 2.90 -1.52
N ILE A 104 -5.52 3.57 -0.68
CA ILE A 104 -5.69 5.03 -0.69
C ILE A 104 -4.51 5.72 0.00
N GLU A 105 -4.23 5.34 1.25
CA GLU A 105 -3.19 5.95 2.10
C GLU A 105 -1.83 5.92 1.41
N ASP A 106 -1.36 4.74 1.00
CA ASP A 106 -0.05 4.59 0.40
C ASP A 106 0.00 5.19 -1.02
N PHE A 107 -1.15 5.33 -1.69
CA PHE A 107 -1.22 6.04 -2.95
C PHE A 107 -0.98 7.54 -2.75
N VAL A 108 -1.73 8.17 -1.85
CA VAL A 108 -1.62 9.61 -1.58
C VAL A 108 -0.24 9.94 -0.99
N ALA A 109 0.24 9.11 -0.06
CA ALA A 109 1.52 9.33 0.61
C ALA A 109 2.73 9.12 -0.34
N PHE A 110 2.71 8.09 -1.19
CA PHE A 110 3.88 7.69 -1.98
C PHE A 110 3.69 7.85 -3.49
N HIS A 111 2.65 7.23 -4.05
CA HIS A 111 2.52 7.11 -5.51
C HIS A 111 2.16 8.43 -6.18
N MET A 112 1.41 9.31 -5.50
CA MET A 112 1.08 10.62 -6.04
C MET A 112 2.35 11.49 -6.26
N GLN A 113 3.39 11.29 -5.45
CA GLN A 113 4.67 11.98 -5.61
C GLN A 113 5.45 11.57 -6.86
N LEU A 114 5.14 10.39 -7.42
CA LEU A 114 5.75 9.87 -8.64
C LEU A 114 5.16 10.48 -9.93
N SER A 115 4.08 11.25 -9.81
CA SER A 115 3.52 11.98 -10.93
C SER A 115 4.54 12.96 -11.54
N LYS A 116 4.43 13.21 -12.85
CA LYS A 116 5.38 14.03 -13.63
C LYS A 116 6.83 13.53 -13.65
N GLY A 117 7.05 12.21 -13.52
CA GLY A 117 8.37 11.59 -13.63
C GLY A 117 9.30 11.86 -12.43
N LYS A 118 8.76 12.35 -11.32
CA LYS A 118 9.55 12.64 -10.12
C LYS A 118 9.83 11.36 -9.35
N PHE A 119 11.00 10.78 -9.57
CA PHE A 119 11.49 9.67 -8.75
C PHE A 119 12.26 10.24 -7.55
N THR A 120 11.64 10.27 -6.37
CA THR A 120 12.28 10.81 -5.16
C THR A 120 13.23 9.78 -4.55
N LYS A 121 14.27 10.26 -3.84
CA LYS A 121 15.16 9.39 -3.06
C LYS A 121 14.38 8.56 -2.03
N GLU A 122 13.33 9.12 -1.46
CA GLU A 122 12.48 8.45 -0.48
C GLU A 122 11.68 7.26 -1.02
N VAL A 123 11.35 7.25 -2.31
CA VAL A 123 10.67 6.11 -2.94
C VAL A 123 11.67 5.05 -3.40
N SER A 124 12.88 5.47 -3.76
CA SER A 124 13.95 4.61 -4.30
C SER A 124 14.84 3.99 -3.23
N ARG A 125 14.84 4.53 -2.01
CA ARG A 125 15.69 4.02 -0.93
C ARG A 125 15.33 2.58 -0.60
N LYS A 126 16.25 1.89 0.06
CA LYS A 126 15.98 0.56 0.57
C LYS A 126 14.91 0.60 1.67
N PRO A 127 13.98 -0.36 1.70
CA PRO A 127 13.04 -0.48 2.80
C PRO A 127 13.78 -0.90 4.07
N ILE A 128 13.43 -0.29 5.20
CA ILE A 128 13.89 -0.78 6.50
C ILE A 128 13.15 -2.07 6.89
N ILE A 129 13.68 -2.84 7.84
CA ILE A 129 13.09 -4.12 8.26
C ILE A 129 11.62 -3.95 8.69
N ASP A 130 11.28 -2.87 9.40
CA ASP A 130 9.91 -2.60 9.82
C ASP A 130 8.96 -2.38 8.63
N GLU A 131 9.41 -1.69 7.57
CA GLU A 131 8.63 -1.51 6.34
C GLU A 131 8.41 -2.85 5.63
N GLN A 132 9.44 -3.69 5.58
CA GLN A 132 9.32 -5.05 5.02
C GLN A 132 8.32 -5.89 5.82
N MET A 133 8.38 -5.83 7.14
CA MET A 133 7.46 -6.56 8.02
C MET A 133 6.02 -6.07 7.89
N VAL A 134 5.81 -4.76 7.80
CA VAL A 134 4.48 -4.17 7.56
C VAL A 134 3.91 -4.64 6.22
N TYR A 135 4.73 -4.66 5.17
CA TYR A 135 4.35 -5.22 3.87
C TYR A 135 3.96 -6.70 3.99
N LEU A 136 4.78 -7.53 4.65
CA LEU A 136 4.53 -8.97 4.76
C LEU A 136 3.26 -9.28 5.55
N LYS A 137 3.00 -8.55 6.63
CA LYS A 137 1.77 -8.68 7.42
C LYS A 137 0.55 -8.29 6.60
N ALA A 138 0.60 -7.18 5.88
CA ALA A 138 -0.47 -6.76 4.98
C ALA A 138 -0.74 -7.81 3.89
N LEU A 139 0.31 -8.37 3.29
CA LEU A 139 0.20 -9.41 2.26
C LEU A 139 -0.47 -10.66 2.83
N ARG A 140 0.01 -11.14 3.99
CA ARG A 140 -0.60 -12.26 4.70
C ARG A 140 -2.08 -12.01 4.99
N ASP A 141 -2.42 -10.86 5.55
CA ASP A 141 -3.80 -10.56 5.94
C ASP A 141 -4.74 -10.54 4.71
N CYS A 142 -4.26 -10.04 3.57
CA CYS A 142 -5.00 -10.11 2.30
C CYS A 142 -5.16 -11.56 1.81
N LEU A 143 -4.08 -12.35 1.81
CA LEU A 143 -4.09 -13.75 1.37
C LEU A 143 -4.96 -14.64 2.28
N ASP A 144 -4.82 -14.52 3.60
CA ASP A 144 -5.63 -15.26 4.57
C ASP A 144 -7.10 -14.82 4.54
N GLY A 145 -7.37 -13.54 4.25
CA GLY A 145 -8.72 -13.04 4.02
C GLY A 145 -9.44 -13.73 2.87
N PHE A 146 -8.70 -14.18 1.84
CA PHE A 146 -9.26 -14.99 0.75
C PHE A 146 -9.59 -16.43 1.20
N LEU A 147 -8.83 -16.99 2.15
CA LEU A 147 -9.04 -18.33 2.69
C LEU A 147 -10.12 -18.42 3.78
N ALA A 148 -10.87 -17.36 4.08
CA ALA A 148 -11.77 -17.28 5.23
C ALA A 148 -12.83 -18.41 5.36
N LYS A 149 -12.98 -19.30 4.37
CA LYS A 149 -13.78 -20.53 4.45
C LYS A 149 -13.03 -21.76 4.99
N SER A 150 -11.70 -21.74 5.07
CA SER A 150 -10.86 -22.80 5.62
C SER A 150 -10.46 -22.47 7.06
N GLU A 151 -10.90 -23.30 8.01
CA GLU A 151 -10.63 -23.10 9.44
C GLU A 151 -9.20 -23.50 9.86
N SER A 152 -8.51 -24.31 9.05
CA SER A 152 -7.23 -24.91 9.43
C SER A 152 -6.06 -24.59 8.49
N THR A 153 -6.25 -23.77 7.46
CA THR A 153 -5.19 -23.44 6.50
C THR A 153 -4.86 -21.96 6.55
N ARG A 154 -3.57 -21.62 6.66
CA ARG A 154 -3.05 -20.24 6.64
C ARG A 154 -1.82 -20.14 5.76
N HIS A 155 -1.55 -18.94 5.27
CA HIS A 155 -0.34 -18.68 4.50
C HIS A 155 0.87 -18.52 5.42
N ARG A 156 1.95 -19.22 5.09
CA ARG A 156 3.29 -19.00 5.64
C ARG A 156 4.10 -18.18 4.66
N LEU A 157 4.58 -17.03 5.13
CA LEU A 157 5.41 -16.10 4.36
C LEU A 157 6.82 -16.08 4.93
N GLU A 158 7.79 -16.35 4.08
CA GLU A 158 9.22 -16.31 4.42
C GLU A 158 9.95 -15.42 3.43
N LEU A 159 10.70 -14.45 3.94
CA LEU A 159 11.50 -13.55 3.12
C LEU A 159 12.97 -13.85 3.32
N LEU A 160 13.66 -14.22 2.25
CA LEU A 160 15.12 -14.30 2.21
C LEU A 160 15.66 -13.04 1.54
N ALA A 161 16.39 -12.20 2.27
CA ALA A 161 16.91 -10.94 1.76
C ALA A 161 18.44 -10.90 1.84
N ASP A 162 19.07 -10.43 0.76
CA ASP A 162 20.47 -10.00 0.77
C ASP A 162 20.56 -8.47 0.80
N ARG A 163 21.74 -7.92 0.46
CA ARG A 163 21.94 -6.47 0.44
C ARG A 163 21.04 -5.74 -0.56
N ASP A 164 20.72 -6.33 -1.70
CA ASP A 164 20.13 -5.63 -2.85
C ASP A 164 18.85 -6.27 -3.43
N SER A 165 18.54 -7.49 -3.04
CA SER A 165 17.44 -8.30 -3.56
C SER A 165 16.79 -9.10 -2.44
N ALA A 166 15.53 -9.49 -2.66
CA ALA A 166 14.85 -10.41 -1.78
C ALA A 166 14.05 -11.44 -2.57
N VAL A 167 13.84 -12.61 -1.97
CA VAL A 167 12.91 -13.63 -2.45
C VAL A 167 11.88 -13.88 -1.36
N LEU A 168 10.62 -13.66 -1.72
CA LEU A 168 9.47 -14.01 -0.91
C LEU A 168 9.04 -15.43 -1.28
N SER A 169 8.83 -16.25 -0.27
CA SER A 169 8.22 -17.58 -0.38
C SER A 169 6.84 -17.55 0.26
N VAL A 170 5.84 -18.05 -0.45
CA VAL A 170 4.45 -18.15 0.00
C VAL A 170 4.03 -19.60 -0.12
N SER A 171 3.64 -20.20 0.99
CA SER A 171 3.15 -21.58 1.06
C SER A 171 1.94 -21.67 1.97
N LEU A 172 1.19 -22.77 1.88
CA LEU A 172 0.10 -23.06 2.82
C LEU A 172 0.61 -23.94 3.94
N ALA A 173 0.13 -23.68 5.15
CA ALA A 173 0.43 -24.48 6.33
C ALA A 173 -0.84 -24.72 7.14
N GLU A 174 -0.89 -25.88 7.80
CA GLU A 174 -1.94 -26.15 8.78
C GLU A 174 -1.73 -25.32 10.03
N SER A 175 -2.67 -24.43 10.32
CA SER A 175 -2.66 -23.61 11.52
C SER A 175 -4.07 -23.09 11.80
N ARG A 176 -4.46 -23.10 13.08
CA ARG A 176 -5.71 -22.48 13.56
C ARG A 176 -5.56 -20.98 13.81
N GLY A 177 -4.32 -20.51 13.94
CA GLY A 177 -3.97 -19.12 14.21
C GLY A 177 -3.21 -18.49 13.05
N CYS A 178 -3.17 -17.17 13.04
CA CYS A 178 -2.35 -16.41 12.12
C CYS A 178 -0.87 -16.81 12.27
N ILE A 179 -0.16 -16.96 11.14
CA ILE A 179 1.28 -17.27 11.12
C ILE A 179 2.02 -15.95 10.89
N ASP A 180 2.93 -15.58 11.79
CA ASP A 180 3.72 -14.37 11.59
C ASP A 180 4.78 -14.57 10.49
N PRO A 181 4.95 -13.60 9.57
CA PRO A 181 5.99 -13.66 8.56
C PRO A 181 7.39 -13.67 9.17
N VAL A 182 8.32 -14.35 8.51
CA VAL A 182 9.72 -14.44 8.94
C VAL A 182 10.62 -13.76 7.91
N ILE A 183 11.59 -12.96 8.38
CA ILE A 183 12.64 -12.37 7.56
C ILE A 183 13.97 -13.02 7.92
N MET A 184 14.67 -13.54 6.92
CA MET A 184 15.96 -14.20 7.03
C MET A 184 17.00 -13.47 6.19
N THR A 185 18.20 -13.34 6.72
CA THR A 185 19.36 -12.82 5.98
C THR A 185 19.94 -13.94 5.12
N ALA A 186 20.19 -13.66 3.85
CA ALA A 186 20.85 -14.59 2.95
C ALA A 186 22.29 -14.88 3.40
N ASP A 187 22.68 -16.15 3.37
CA ASP A 187 24.08 -16.55 3.54
C ASP A 187 24.91 -16.20 2.28
N ASP A 188 26.21 -16.46 2.32
CA ASP A 188 27.12 -16.11 1.21
C ASP A 188 26.73 -16.80 -0.10
N GLN A 189 26.27 -18.05 -0.04
CA GLN A 189 25.87 -18.79 -1.23
C GLN A 189 24.56 -18.25 -1.80
N SER A 190 23.54 -18.09 -0.96
CA SER A 190 22.23 -17.54 -1.36
C SER A 190 22.37 -16.12 -1.91
N SER A 191 23.26 -15.30 -1.33
CA SER A 191 23.56 -13.95 -1.82
C SER A 191 24.16 -13.96 -3.24
N ARG A 192 25.04 -14.95 -3.55
CA ARG A 192 25.58 -15.11 -4.91
C ARG A 192 24.50 -15.54 -5.90
N ASP A 193 23.58 -16.40 -5.46
CA ASP A 193 22.47 -16.88 -6.30
C ASP A 193 21.48 -15.75 -6.58
N LEU A 194 21.10 -14.96 -5.57
CA LEU A 194 20.25 -13.77 -5.71
C LEU A 194 20.87 -12.74 -6.63
N LYS A 195 22.16 -12.46 -6.49
CA LYS A 195 22.90 -11.58 -7.41
C LYS A 195 22.85 -12.11 -8.84
N THR A 196 23.09 -13.41 -9.04
CA THR A 196 23.06 -14.03 -10.37
C THR A 196 21.67 -13.90 -11.02
N ILE A 197 20.60 -14.10 -10.25
CA ILE A 197 19.22 -13.92 -10.72
C ILE A 197 19.00 -12.46 -11.15
N ARG A 198 19.36 -11.50 -10.28
CA ARG A 198 19.23 -10.06 -10.57
C ARG A 198 19.99 -9.63 -11.82
N ASP A 199 21.23 -10.07 -11.98
CA ASP A 199 22.09 -9.71 -13.12
C ASP A 199 21.49 -10.26 -14.44
N ARG A 200 20.94 -11.47 -14.41
CA ARG A 200 20.23 -12.07 -15.56
C ARG A 200 18.93 -11.35 -15.91
N LEU A 201 18.16 -10.94 -14.92
CA LEU A 201 16.94 -10.15 -15.13
C LEU A 201 17.25 -8.77 -15.71
N THR A 202 18.33 -8.13 -15.25
CA THR A 202 18.72 -6.78 -15.66
C THR A 202 19.35 -6.76 -17.07
N SER A 203 20.20 -7.74 -17.40
CA SER A 203 20.92 -7.80 -18.69
C SER A 203 20.03 -8.11 -19.90
N ARG A 204 18.88 -8.77 -19.71
CA ARG A 204 17.99 -9.16 -20.82
C ARG A 204 16.89 -8.14 -21.12
N HIS A 205 16.64 -7.17 -20.23
CA HIS A 205 15.53 -6.23 -20.36
C HIS A 205 16.02 -4.77 -20.30
N SER A 206 16.26 -4.17 -21.47
CA SER A 206 16.71 -2.78 -21.66
C SER A 206 15.66 -1.72 -21.28
N GLN A 207 14.52 -2.10 -20.70
CA GLN A 207 13.43 -1.24 -20.25
C GLN A 207 13.14 -1.50 -18.76
N TRP A 208 14.16 -1.23 -17.95
CA TRP A 208 14.31 -1.63 -16.55
C TRP A 208 13.22 -1.09 -15.60
N VAL A 209 12.51 -0.01 -15.97
CA VAL A 209 11.56 0.68 -15.08
C VAL A 209 10.17 0.03 -15.03
N TYR A 210 9.77 -0.70 -16.08
CA TYR A 210 8.41 -1.30 -16.16
C TYR A 210 8.38 -2.82 -15.90
N PHE A 211 9.52 -3.51 -15.96
CA PHE A 211 9.58 -4.98 -15.97
C PHE A 211 9.98 -5.65 -14.64
N ASN A 212 10.26 -4.90 -13.58
CA ASN A 212 10.67 -5.47 -12.28
C ASN A 212 9.55 -6.22 -11.54
N ARG A 213 8.45 -6.57 -12.21
CA ARG A 213 7.22 -7.00 -11.55
C ARG A 213 7.02 -8.49 -11.36
N LYS A 214 7.54 -9.42 -12.19
CA LYS A 214 6.99 -10.81 -12.12
C LYS A 214 7.97 -11.94 -12.43
N LEU A 215 9.17 -11.97 -11.81
CA LEU A 215 9.80 -13.29 -11.67
C LEU A 215 9.15 -14.01 -10.49
N LYS A 216 8.11 -14.77 -10.82
CA LYS A 216 7.47 -15.72 -9.93
C LYS A 216 7.68 -17.12 -10.46
N PHE A 217 7.91 -18.07 -9.57
CA PHE A 217 7.93 -19.48 -9.92
C PHE A 217 7.19 -20.28 -8.88
N TYR A 218 6.36 -21.21 -9.35
CA TYR A 218 5.60 -22.11 -8.48
C TYR A 218 6.28 -23.47 -8.46
N ASP A 219 6.81 -23.87 -7.31
CA ASP A 219 7.31 -25.23 -7.10
C ASP A 219 6.13 -26.13 -6.75
N ARG A 220 5.55 -26.77 -7.78
CA ARG A 220 4.42 -27.71 -7.62
C ARG A 220 4.73 -28.86 -6.66
N ARG A 221 6.00 -29.28 -6.52
CA ARG A 221 6.36 -30.40 -5.62
C ARG A 221 6.29 -29.98 -4.16
N LYS A 222 6.63 -28.73 -3.87
CA LYS A 222 6.59 -28.16 -2.51
C LYS A 222 5.30 -27.43 -2.19
N GLY A 223 4.50 -27.09 -3.21
CA GLY A 223 3.32 -26.24 -3.04
C GLY A 223 3.69 -24.81 -2.64
N THR A 224 4.85 -24.33 -3.09
CA THR A 224 5.40 -23.02 -2.68
C THR A 224 5.53 -22.12 -3.90
N LEU A 225 4.95 -20.93 -3.80
CA LEU A 225 5.20 -19.83 -4.73
C LEU A 225 6.39 -19.02 -4.25
N TYR A 226 7.32 -18.75 -5.15
CA TYR A 226 8.45 -17.88 -4.90
C TYR A 226 8.34 -16.65 -5.78
N GLN A 227 8.54 -15.47 -5.20
CA GLN A 227 8.52 -14.19 -5.89
C GLN A 227 9.82 -13.44 -5.62
N PHE A 228 10.56 -13.13 -6.68
CA PHE A 228 11.70 -12.23 -6.59
C PHE A 228 11.20 -10.79 -6.44
N LYS A 229 11.80 -10.06 -5.49
CA LYS A 229 11.43 -8.71 -5.11
C LYS A 229 12.66 -7.81 -5.07
N PRO A 230 12.62 -6.67 -5.76
CA PRO A 230 13.72 -5.71 -5.70
C PRO A 230 13.61 -4.88 -4.40
N LEU A 231 14.74 -4.40 -3.88
CA LEU A 231 14.81 -3.69 -2.60
C LEU A 231 14.65 -2.16 -2.74
N GLU A 232 13.77 -1.66 -3.61
CA GLU A 232 13.32 -0.26 -3.57
C GLU A 232 12.01 -0.14 -2.80
N ARG A 233 11.94 0.78 -1.83
CA ARG A 233 10.83 0.96 -0.88
C ARG A 233 9.44 0.99 -1.53
N LEU A 234 9.31 1.53 -2.75
CA LEU A 234 8.05 1.55 -3.50
C LEU A 234 7.38 0.18 -3.60
N HIS A 235 8.18 -0.88 -3.65
CA HIS A 235 7.73 -2.27 -3.77
C HIS A 235 7.35 -2.90 -2.42
N TRP A 236 7.49 -2.17 -1.32
CA TRP A 236 7.32 -2.66 0.06
C TRP A 236 6.26 -1.83 0.82
N THR A 237 5.26 -1.35 0.10
CA THR A 237 4.11 -0.62 0.66
C THR A 237 2.94 -1.57 0.91
N ARG A 238 2.05 -1.26 1.84
CA ARG A 238 0.82 -2.06 2.09
C ARG A 238 -0.06 -2.09 0.84
N ARG A 239 -0.11 -0.99 0.08
CA ARG A 239 -0.71 -0.99 -1.26
C ARG A 239 -0.10 -2.04 -2.18
N GLN A 240 1.22 -2.14 -2.25
CA GLN A 240 1.86 -3.15 -3.09
C GLN A 240 1.56 -4.57 -2.59
N ALA A 241 1.43 -4.77 -1.27
CA ALA A 241 1.01 -6.04 -0.70
C ALA A 241 -0.40 -6.45 -1.15
N VAL A 242 -1.36 -5.52 -1.18
CA VAL A 242 -2.72 -5.79 -1.71
C VAL A 242 -2.66 -6.23 -3.17
N LEU A 243 -1.90 -5.51 -4.01
CA LEU A 243 -1.77 -5.84 -5.43
C LEU A 243 -1.07 -7.18 -5.67
N ASP A 244 -0.04 -7.48 -4.88
CA ASP A 244 0.67 -8.75 -4.98
C ASP A 244 -0.18 -9.92 -4.48
N ALA A 245 -1.04 -9.70 -3.47
CA ALA A 245 -2.01 -10.70 -3.01
C ALA A 245 -2.97 -11.09 -4.14
N ASP A 246 -3.57 -10.10 -4.81
CA ASP A 246 -4.50 -10.33 -5.92
C ASP A 246 -3.80 -11.09 -7.07
N ASP A 247 -2.57 -10.72 -7.40
CA ASP A 247 -1.77 -11.41 -8.42
C ASP A 247 -1.47 -12.88 -8.01
N ILE A 248 -1.10 -13.14 -6.75
CA ILE A 248 -0.79 -14.49 -6.24
C ILE A 248 -2.05 -15.37 -6.22
N ILE A 249 -3.18 -14.82 -5.79
CA ILE A 249 -4.47 -15.52 -5.80
C ILE A 249 -4.86 -15.89 -7.24
N ALA A 250 -4.74 -14.95 -8.18
CA ALA A 250 -5.06 -15.21 -9.57
C ALA A 250 -4.18 -16.32 -10.17
N GLU A 251 -2.86 -16.29 -9.93
CA GLU A 251 -1.93 -17.30 -10.43
C GLU A 251 -2.19 -18.70 -9.84
N THR A 252 -2.46 -18.78 -8.54
CA THR A 252 -2.75 -20.07 -7.88
C THR A 252 -4.06 -20.70 -8.37
N LEU A 253 -5.08 -19.89 -8.68
CA LEU A 253 -6.32 -20.38 -9.29
C LEU A 253 -6.10 -20.92 -10.72
N VAL A 254 -5.25 -20.28 -11.52
CA VAL A 254 -4.92 -20.74 -12.88
C VAL A 254 -4.13 -22.04 -12.85
N GLU A 255 -3.14 -22.16 -11.96
CA GLU A 255 -2.36 -23.39 -11.79
C GLU A 255 -3.24 -24.56 -11.30
N ALA A 256 -4.18 -24.30 -10.39
CA ALA A 256 -5.14 -25.32 -9.94
C ALA A 256 -6.09 -25.81 -11.04
N ALA A 257 -6.38 -24.97 -12.04
CA ALA A 257 -7.24 -25.31 -13.16
C ALA A 257 -6.53 -26.10 -14.28
N ASN A 258 -5.19 -26.16 -14.27
CA ASN A 258 -4.37 -26.88 -15.24
C ASN A 258 -3.66 -28.09 -14.57
N PRO A 259 -4.39 -29.19 -14.33
CA PRO A 259 -3.87 -30.40 -13.67
C PRO A 259 -2.71 -31.05 -14.43
#